data_AF-A0AA90CR22-F1
#
_entry.id   AF-A0AA90CR22-F1
#
_cell.length_a   1.000
_cell.length_b   1.000
_cell.length_c   1.000
_cell.angle_alpha   90.00
_cell.angle_beta   90.00
_cell.angle_gamma   90.00
#
_symmetry.space_group_name_H-M   'P 1'
#
loop_
_entity.id
_entity.type
_entity.pdbx_description
1 polymer ?
#
loop_
_entity_poly.entity_id
_entity_poly.type
_entity_poly.pdbx_seq_one_letter_code
_entity_poly.pdbx_strand_id
1 'polypeptide(L)'
;MLLRRALSVSAVIAAGLAVSACATKPEVKSLSDYGVYQCGQLDLKVTGVDESGLLGIEYLNRRVLLKPSPTDEGALYVAPGDTQTRFWAKGERATLTLKGDALPECLEPGAIESSFKAMGTEPNWLAEIENNQVDLTLPYDGEVLEGVWLRETVANRHGRVYEGKVDERKIEVSVAHQLCENPMSGAQYPAQVRLTVDGNTFEGCGGDRERLFQGAEWVVDDLAGDGIIDRSMMTIRFHDENRISGRASCNRYMGSYALTGENLTFGQMGSTMMACHDSLMNQERKFLTLMSEVVSGHIGRHGELLLKTQSGDTIKAFKSDIENP
;
A
#
# COMPACT_ATOMS: atom_id res chain seq x y z
N MET A 1 -83.36 -43.35 -30.89
CA MET A 1 -83.11 -42.22 -31.82
C MET A 1 -83.03 -40.93 -30.99
N LEU A 2 -81.97 -40.16 -31.23
CA LEU A 2 -81.80 -38.71 -30.97
C LEU A 2 -81.65 -38.28 -29.49
N LEU A 3 -80.42 -38.05 -29.02
CA LEU A 3 -79.63 -36.80 -29.10
C LEU A 3 -80.14 -35.67 -28.19
N ARG A 4 -79.31 -35.28 -27.20
CA ARG A 4 -78.76 -33.92 -27.09
C ARG A 4 -77.58 -33.89 -26.13
N ARG A 5 -76.39 -33.62 -26.70
CA ARG A 5 -75.17 -33.22 -26.00
C ARG A 5 -75.31 -31.75 -25.57
N ALA A 6 -74.93 -31.44 -24.33
CA ALA A 6 -74.54 -30.09 -23.92
C ALA A 6 -73.11 -30.20 -23.37
N LEU A 7 -72.16 -29.54 -24.05
CA LEU A 7 -70.77 -29.43 -23.66
C LEU A 7 -70.65 -28.27 -22.66
N SER A 8 -70.34 -28.58 -21.41
CA SER A 8 -69.98 -27.59 -20.39
C SER A 8 -68.47 -27.38 -20.45
N VAL A 9 -68.03 -26.23 -20.95
CA VAL A 9 -66.62 -25.80 -20.91
C VAL A 9 -66.28 -25.44 -19.46
N SER A 10 -65.41 -26.22 -18.83
CA SER A 10 -64.85 -25.88 -17.51
C SER A 10 -63.59 -25.03 -17.72
N ALA A 11 -63.63 -23.78 -17.27
CA ALA A 11 -62.47 -22.91 -17.20
C ALA A 11 -61.62 -23.30 -15.98
N VAL A 12 -60.41 -23.80 -16.22
CA VAL A 12 -59.41 -24.05 -15.17
C VAL A 12 -58.74 -22.71 -14.85
N ILE A 13 -59.04 -22.15 -13.68
CA ILE A 13 -58.32 -21.01 -13.13
C ILE A 13 -56.99 -21.53 -12.58
N ALA A 14 -55.90 -21.30 -13.30
CA ALA A 14 -54.56 -21.54 -12.79
C ALA A 14 -54.23 -20.47 -11.74
N ALA A 15 -54.30 -20.85 -10.46
CA ALA A 15 -53.80 -20.03 -9.36
C ALA A 15 -52.26 -20.01 -9.44
N GLY A 16 -51.71 -18.92 -9.98
CA GLY A 16 -50.28 -18.66 -9.96
C GLY A 16 -49.81 -18.43 -8.54
N LEU A 17 -49.05 -19.39 -7.99
CA LEU A 17 -48.25 -19.19 -6.79
C LEU A 17 -47.14 -18.19 -7.13
N ALA A 18 -47.33 -16.93 -6.73
CA ALA A 18 -46.28 -15.93 -6.74
C ALA A 18 -45.25 -16.34 -5.68
N VAL A 19 -44.20 -17.03 -6.10
CA VAL A 19 -43.00 -17.17 -5.30
C VAL A 19 -42.39 -15.78 -5.21
N SER A 20 -42.61 -15.12 -4.08
CA SER A 20 -41.87 -13.93 -3.66
C SER A 20 -40.40 -14.34 -3.52
N ALA A 21 -39.66 -14.29 -4.64
CA ALA A 21 -38.22 -14.24 -4.59
C ALA A 21 -37.86 -12.94 -3.88
N CYS A 22 -37.53 -13.02 -2.59
CA CYS A 22 -36.74 -11.97 -1.97
C CYS A 22 -35.46 -11.89 -2.80
N ALA A 23 -35.35 -10.85 -3.64
CA ALA A 23 -34.10 -10.50 -4.27
C ALA A 23 -33.13 -10.19 -3.13
N THR A 24 -32.32 -11.17 -2.75
CA THR A 24 -31.17 -10.95 -1.87
C THR A 24 -30.30 -9.92 -2.56
N LYS A 25 -30.17 -8.76 -1.92
CA LYS A 25 -29.34 -7.63 -2.36
C LYS A 25 -27.94 -8.14 -2.75
N PRO A 26 -27.27 -7.54 -3.75
CA PRO A 26 -25.84 -7.75 -3.93
C PRO A 26 -25.17 -7.26 -2.66
N GLU A 27 -24.73 -8.22 -1.85
CA GLU A 27 -24.00 -7.96 -0.61
C GLU A 27 -22.70 -7.26 -1.02
N VAL A 28 -22.40 -6.12 -0.39
CA VAL A 28 -21.11 -5.42 -0.50
C VAL A 28 -20.05 -6.27 0.22
N LYS A 29 -19.89 -7.52 -0.24
CA LYS A 29 -19.21 -8.61 0.44
C LYS A 29 -17.71 -8.65 0.16
N SER A 30 -17.20 -7.68 -0.61
CA SER A 30 -15.81 -7.64 -1.07
C SER A 30 -14.96 -6.61 -0.32
N LEU A 31 -15.56 -5.78 0.52
CA LEU A 31 -14.85 -4.84 1.39
C LEU A 31 -14.77 -5.50 2.76
N SER A 32 -13.60 -5.45 3.40
CA SER A 32 -13.45 -5.99 4.74
C SER A 32 -14.25 -5.22 5.78
N ASP A 33 -14.40 -5.83 6.95
CA ASP A 33 -15.01 -5.23 8.13
C ASP A 33 -14.25 -3.99 8.64
N TYR A 34 -12.98 -3.80 8.27
CA TYR A 34 -12.17 -2.69 8.77
C TYR A 34 -12.45 -1.38 8.05
N GLY A 35 -12.70 -1.42 6.73
CA GLY A 35 -12.90 -0.21 5.92
C GLY A 35 -11.73 0.79 6.04
N VAL A 36 -10.52 0.34 6.34
CA VAL A 36 -9.32 1.17 6.47
C VAL A 36 -8.16 0.45 5.79
N TYR A 37 -7.43 1.17 4.94
CA TYR A 37 -6.27 0.69 4.21
C TYR A 37 -5.10 1.67 4.35
N GLN A 38 -3.88 1.17 4.16
CA GLN A 38 -2.68 1.97 3.96
C GLN A 38 -2.09 1.70 2.58
N CYS A 39 -2.07 2.71 1.72
CA CYS A 39 -1.43 2.66 0.41
C CYS A 39 -0.04 3.29 0.52
N GLY A 40 0.96 2.50 0.92
CA GLY A 40 2.23 3.04 1.41
C GLY A 40 2.01 3.86 2.68
N GLN A 41 2.39 5.14 2.65
CA GLN A 41 2.22 6.07 3.76
C GLN A 41 0.89 6.84 3.78
N LEU A 42 0.02 6.61 2.79
CA LEU A 42 -1.32 7.21 2.73
C LEU A 42 -2.34 6.37 3.49
N ASP A 43 -2.95 6.97 4.50
CA ASP A 43 -4.10 6.39 5.20
C ASP A 43 -5.38 6.62 4.38
N LEU A 44 -6.11 5.54 4.12
CA LEU A 44 -7.35 5.53 3.36
C LEU A 44 -8.46 4.92 4.20
N LYS A 45 -9.59 5.62 4.34
CA LYS A 45 -10.80 5.07 4.92
C LYS A 45 -11.86 4.88 3.85
N VAL A 46 -12.50 3.72 3.85
CA VAL A 46 -13.49 3.28 2.88
C VAL A 46 -14.81 3.09 3.60
N THR A 47 -15.86 3.75 3.10
CA THR A 47 -17.20 3.69 3.68
C THR A 47 -18.24 3.40 2.60
N GLY A 48 -19.12 2.43 2.84
CA GLY A 48 -20.32 2.29 2.03
C GLY A 48 -21.25 3.49 2.23
N VAL A 49 -21.88 3.97 1.16
CA VAL A 49 -22.85 5.07 1.22
C VAL A 49 -24.25 4.52 0.99
N ASP A 50 -24.97 4.35 2.11
CA ASP A 50 -26.36 3.90 2.16
C ASP A 50 -26.62 2.62 1.35
N GLU A 51 -27.83 2.46 0.82
CA GLU A 51 -28.21 1.33 -0.03
C GLU A 51 -27.86 1.55 -1.51
N SER A 52 -27.19 2.66 -1.84
CA SER A 52 -26.95 3.09 -3.22
C SER A 52 -25.84 2.31 -3.94
N GLY A 53 -25.09 1.48 -3.20
CA GLY A 53 -23.90 0.78 -3.70
C GLY A 53 -22.71 1.70 -3.99
N LEU A 54 -22.83 2.99 -3.66
CA LEU A 54 -21.73 3.95 -3.74
C LEU A 54 -20.72 3.70 -2.62
N LEU A 55 -19.47 4.03 -2.91
CA LEU A 55 -18.35 3.89 -1.99
C LEU A 55 -17.70 5.26 -1.80
N GLY A 56 -17.59 5.70 -0.55
CA GLY A 56 -16.86 6.90 -0.16
C GLY A 56 -15.45 6.54 0.28
N ILE A 57 -14.45 7.03 -0.44
CA ILE A 57 -13.05 6.99 0.00
C ILE A 57 -12.68 8.32 0.68
N GLU A 58 -12.07 8.24 1.86
CA GLU A 58 -11.62 9.37 2.66
C GLU A 58 -10.09 9.30 2.81
N TYR A 59 -9.39 10.36 2.40
CA TYR A 59 -7.93 10.50 2.50
C TYR A 59 -7.57 11.99 2.57
N LEU A 60 -6.52 12.39 3.30
CA LEU A 60 -6.04 13.79 3.40
C LEU A 60 -7.17 14.83 3.60
N ASN A 61 -8.13 14.54 4.49
CA ASN A 61 -9.32 15.35 4.77
C ASN A 61 -10.24 15.61 3.55
N ARG A 62 -10.14 14.79 2.51
CA ARG A 62 -11.03 14.76 1.34
C ARG A 62 -11.87 13.51 1.34
N ARG A 63 -13.03 13.61 0.69
CA ARG A 63 -13.92 12.49 0.42
C ARG A 63 -14.26 12.45 -1.06
N VAL A 64 -14.04 11.30 -1.69
CA VAL A 64 -14.44 11.05 -3.08
C VAL A 64 -15.49 9.94 -3.10
N LEU A 65 -16.57 10.17 -3.83
CA LEU A 65 -17.62 9.16 -4.04
C LEU A 65 -17.33 8.41 -5.34
N LEU A 66 -17.36 7.09 -5.26
CA LEU A 66 -17.12 6.17 -6.36
C LEU A 66 -18.37 5.32 -6.63
N LYS A 67 -18.59 5.04 -7.91
CA LYS A 67 -19.67 4.16 -8.38
C LYS A 67 -19.11 2.79 -8.74
N PRO A 68 -19.84 1.69 -8.47
CA PRO A 68 -19.41 0.37 -8.88
C PRO A 68 -19.33 0.31 -10.41
N SER A 69 -18.31 -0.38 -10.92
CA SER A 69 -18.09 -0.65 -12.33
C SER A 69 -17.99 -2.15 -12.56
N PRO A 70 -18.58 -2.71 -13.64
CA PRO A 70 -18.52 -4.14 -13.92
C PRO A 70 -17.07 -4.66 -14.01
N THR A 71 -16.79 -5.80 -13.37
CA THR A 71 -15.53 -6.54 -13.46
C THR A 71 -15.80 -8.03 -13.22
N ASP A 72 -14.97 -8.90 -13.80
CA ASP A 72 -15.08 -10.35 -13.64
C ASP A 72 -14.50 -10.85 -12.31
N GLU A 73 -13.58 -10.09 -11.68
CA GLU A 73 -12.98 -10.40 -10.39
C GLU A 73 -12.80 -9.18 -9.47
N GLY A 74 -13.13 -9.34 -8.18
CA GLY A 74 -13.03 -8.29 -7.17
C GLY A 74 -14.15 -7.25 -7.29
N ALA A 75 -13.97 -6.09 -6.67
CA ALA A 75 -14.92 -4.98 -6.79
C ALA A 75 -14.23 -3.71 -7.24
N LEU A 76 -14.54 -3.29 -8.46
CA LEU A 76 -14.05 -2.05 -9.06
C LEU A 76 -15.05 -0.91 -8.83
N TYR A 77 -14.53 0.24 -8.42
CA TYR A 77 -15.27 1.47 -8.25
C TYR A 77 -14.55 2.62 -8.97
N VAL A 78 -15.30 3.50 -9.63
CA VAL A 78 -14.78 4.60 -10.46
C VAL A 78 -15.47 5.91 -10.09
N ALA A 79 -14.71 7.01 -10.08
CA ALA A 79 -15.26 8.32 -9.77
C ALA A 79 -16.18 8.81 -10.90
N PRO A 80 -17.39 9.33 -10.60
CA PRO A 80 -18.26 9.90 -11.62
C PRO A 80 -17.61 11.10 -12.30
N GLY A 81 -17.42 11.03 -13.61
CA GLY A 81 -16.81 12.11 -14.40
C GLY A 81 -15.27 12.15 -14.39
N ASP A 82 -14.62 11.26 -13.66
CA ASP A 82 -13.16 11.07 -13.67
C ASP A 82 -12.83 9.57 -13.70
N THR A 83 -12.55 9.06 -14.90
CA THR A 83 -12.20 7.65 -15.10
C THR A 83 -10.78 7.29 -14.65
N GLN A 84 -9.95 8.29 -14.33
CA GLN A 84 -8.58 8.07 -13.84
C GLN A 84 -8.53 7.95 -12.32
N THR A 85 -9.63 8.23 -11.62
CA THR A 85 -9.79 7.91 -10.20
C THR A 85 -10.57 6.62 -10.04
N ARG A 86 -9.88 5.57 -9.60
CA ARG A 86 -10.41 4.20 -9.49
C ARG A 86 -9.91 3.52 -8.22
N PHE A 87 -10.77 2.71 -7.62
CA PHE A 87 -10.48 1.89 -6.47
C PHE A 87 -10.93 0.47 -6.77
N TRP A 88 -10.04 -0.51 -6.60
CA TRP A 88 -10.38 -1.91 -6.72
C TRP A 88 -9.98 -2.64 -5.45
N ALA A 89 -10.86 -3.46 -4.89
CA ALA A 89 -10.57 -4.23 -3.69
C ALA A 89 -10.88 -5.72 -3.87
N LYS A 90 -10.07 -6.56 -3.23
CA LYS A 90 -10.24 -8.01 -3.13
C LYS A 90 -9.66 -8.51 -1.80
N GLY A 91 -10.56 -8.81 -0.85
CA GLY A 91 -10.17 -9.24 0.50
C GLY A 91 -9.49 -8.10 1.25
N GLU A 92 -8.32 -8.38 1.83
CA GLU A 92 -7.55 -7.43 2.64
C GLU A 92 -6.65 -6.48 1.84
N ARG A 93 -6.73 -6.57 0.50
CA ARG A 93 -5.90 -5.81 -0.44
C ARG A 93 -6.76 -4.98 -1.38
N ALA A 94 -6.22 -3.84 -1.78
CA ALA A 94 -6.82 -2.97 -2.76
C ALA A 94 -5.78 -2.27 -3.63
N THR A 95 -6.22 -1.72 -4.75
CA THR A 95 -5.46 -0.78 -5.57
C THR A 95 -6.23 0.53 -5.65
N LEU A 96 -5.50 1.64 -5.58
CA LEU A 96 -6.05 2.98 -5.70
C LEU A 96 -5.25 3.75 -6.75
N THR A 97 -5.96 4.35 -7.70
CA THR A 97 -5.42 5.35 -8.60
C THR A 97 -6.18 6.64 -8.37
N LEU A 98 -5.48 7.75 -8.17
CA LEU A 98 -6.06 9.08 -8.00
C LEU A 98 -5.64 9.96 -9.15
N LYS A 99 -6.58 10.43 -9.98
CA LYS A 99 -6.31 11.30 -11.14
C LYS A 99 -5.20 10.78 -12.06
N GLY A 100 -5.09 9.45 -12.19
CA GLY A 100 -4.08 8.79 -13.02
C GLY A 100 -2.79 8.40 -12.29
N ASP A 101 -2.57 8.90 -11.08
CA ASP A 101 -1.44 8.48 -10.24
C ASP A 101 -1.78 7.17 -9.53
N ALA A 102 -1.11 6.08 -9.90
CA ALA A 102 -1.23 4.81 -9.18
C ALA A 102 -0.50 4.89 -7.85
N LEU A 103 -1.16 4.44 -6.78
CA LEU A 103 -0.57 4.33 -5.45
C LEU A 103 -0.06 2.89 -5.22
N PRO A 104 0.85 2.69 -4.25
CA PRO A 104 1.21 1.35 -3.80
C PRO A 104 -0.02 0.53 -3.43
N GLU A 105 0.10 -0.81 -3.47
CA GLU A 105 -0.95 -1.72 -3.02
C GLU A 105 -1.50 -1.27 -1.66
N CYS A 106 -2.81 -1.12 -1.55
CA CYS A 106 -3.45 -0.67 -0.32
C CYS A 106 -3.69 -1.91 0.55
N LEU A 107 -3.15 -1.92 1.76
CA LEU A 107 -3.23 -3.05 2.68
C LEU A 107 -4.05 -2.68 3.90
N GLU A 108 -4.92 -3.58 4.34
CA GLU A 108 -5.54 -3.47 5.66
C GLU A 108 -4.51 -3.60 6.80
N PRO A 109 -4.84 -3.11 8.00
CA PRO A 109 -3.99 -3.29 9.17
C PRO A 109 -3.56 -4.75 9.35
N GLY A 110 -2.23 -4.95 9.38
CA GLY A 110 -1.60 -6.26 9.57
C GLY A 110 -1.60 -7.17 8.34
N ALA A 111 -2.26 -6.81 7.24
CA ALA A 111 -2.13 -7.52 5.98
C ALA A 111 -0.74 -7.33 5.38
N ILE A 112 -0.32 -8.26 4.53
CA ILE A 112 0.96 -8.22 3.81
C ILE A 112 0.72 -8.11 2.31
N GLU A 113 1.75 -7.63 1.60
CA GLU A 113 1.78 -7.54 0.14
C GLU A 113 1.44 -8.88 -0.52
N SER A 114 0.93 -8.81 -1.75
CA SER A 114 0.64 -10.01 -2.56
C SER A 114 1.90 -10.81 -2.90
N SER A 115 3.03 -10.13 -3.10
CA SER A 115 4.38 -10.69 -3.15
C SER A 115 5.18 -10.15 -1.98
N PHE A 116 5.32 -10.95 -0.92
CA PHE A 116 5.99 -10.54 0.30
C PHE A 116 7.36 -11.20 0.41
N LYS A 117 8.40 -10.39 0.59
CA LYS A 117 9.78 -10.88 0.78
C LYS A 117 10.26 -10.57 2.18
N ALA A 118 10.97 -11.50 2.79
CA ALA A 118 11.58 -11.34 4.09
C ALA A 118 12.96 -11.97 4.14
N MET A 119 13.86 -11.40 4.92
CA MET A 119 15.23 -11.88 5.02
C MET A 119 15.84 -11.68 6.41
N GLY A 120 16.68 -12.62 6.81
CA GLY A 120 17.61 -12.49 7.93
C GLY A 120 19.04 -12.34 7.45
N THR A 121 19.93 -11.88 8.32
CA THR A 121 21.32 -11.58 7.95
C THR A 121 22.33 -12.45 8.68
N GLU A 122 22.07 -12.78 9.94
CA GLU A 122 22.93 -13.68 10.73
C GLU A 122 22.08 -14.61 11.60
N PRO A 123 21.83 -15.87 11.18
CA PRO A 123 22.17 -16.44 9.87
C PRO A 123 21.37 -15.82 8.72
N ASN A 124 21.92 -15.87 7.51
CA ASN A 124 21.20 -15.48 6.30
C ASN A 124 20.09 -16.49 6.00
N TRP A 125 18.89 -16.00 5.76
CA TRP A 125 17.75 -16.75 5.26
C TRP A 125 16.89 -15.82 4.40
N LEU A 126 16.13 -16.38 3.47
CA LEU A 126 15.24 -15.63 2.57
C LEU A 126 13.91 -16.37 2.48
N ALA A 127 12.80 -15.65 2.63
CA ALA A 127 11.46 -16.17 2.41
C ALA A 127 10.74 -15.28 1.40
N GLU A 128 10.22 -15.88 0.32
CA GLU A 128 9.34 -15.21 -0.64
C GLU A 128 7.95 -15.87 -0.56
N ILE A 129 6.95 -15.12 -0.10
CA ILE A 129 5.59 -15.60 0.12
C ILE A 129 4.68 -15.03 -0.97
N GLU A 130 4.06 -15.92 -1.74
CA GLU A 130 3.07 -15.60 -2.75
C GLU A 130 1.92 -16.61 -2.69
N ASN A 131 0.68 -16.14 -2.65
CA ASN A 131 -0.52 -17.00 -2.66
C ASN A 131 -0.50 -18.14 -1.61
N ASN A 132 -0.01 -17.86 -0.40
CA ASN A 132 0.18 -18.83 0.69
C ASN A 132 1.19 -19.95 0.39
N GLN A 133 2.03 -19.79 -0.62
CA GLN A 133 3.22 -20.61 -0.84
C GLN A 133 4.44 -19.81 -0.43
N VAL A 134 5.46 -20.49 0.09
CA VAL A 134 6.75 -19.89 0.38
C VAL A 134 7.87 -20.62 -0.35
N ASP A 135 8.72 -19.83 -1.01
CA ASP A 135 10.07 -20.24 -1.39
C ASP A 135 11.01 -19.80 -0.28
N LEU A 136 11.66 -20.77 0.38
CA LEU A 136 12.43 -20.55 1.59
C LEU A 136 13.87 -21.02 1.41
N THR A 137 14.83 -20.09 1.49
CA THR A 137 16.25 -20.42 1.70
C THR A 137 16.51 -20.55 3.20
N LEU A 138 16.90 -21.74 3.63
CA LEU A 138 17.14 -22.07 5.02
C LEU A 138 18.41 -21.41 5.59
N PRO A 139 18.43 -21.12 6.90
CA PRO A 139 19.61 -20.61 7.56
C PRO A 139 20.75 -21.63 7.59
N TYR A 140 21.98 -21.12 7.52
CA TYR A 140 23.24 -21.87 7.55
C TYR A 140 23.60 -22.65 6.28
N ASP A 141 22.85 -23.69 5.95
CA ASP A 141 23.18 -24.58 4.82
C ASP A 141 22.72 -24.03 3.46
N GLY A 142 21.83 -23.05 3.46
CA GLY A 142 21.32 -22.41 2.25
C GLY A 142 20.45 -23.34 1.41
N GLU A 143 19.93 -24.42 1.99
CA GLU A 143 18.98 -25.30 1.30
C GLU A 143 17.73 -24.50 0.90
N VAL A 144 17.25 -24.70 -0.33
CA VAL A 144 16.05 -24.03 -0.84
C VAL A 144 14.88 -25.01 -0.81
N LEU A 145 13.80 -24.59 -0.14
CA LEU A 145 12.52 -25.28 -0.09
C LEU A 145 11.53 -24.49 -0.95
N GLU A 146 11.17 -25.04 -2.11
CA GLU A 146 10.31 -24.37 -3.08
C GLU A 146 8.83 -24.72 -2.87
N GLY A 147 7.96 -23.73 -3.00
CA GLY A 147 6.50 -23.89 -3.09
C GLY A 147 5.86 -24.50 -1.84
N VAL A 148 6.43 -24.30 -0.65
CA VAL A 148 5.88 -24.88 0.58
C VAL A 148 4.54 -24.21 0.89
N TRP A 149 3.48 -24.99 0.94
CA TRP A 149 2.16 -24.48 1.30
C TRP A 149 2.10 -24.11 2.79
N LEU A 150 1.74 -22.86 3.06
CA LEU A 150 1.53 -22.36 4.40
C LEU A 150 0.04 -22.14 4.68
N ARG A 151 -0.41 -22.59 5.84
CA ARG A 151 -1.72 -22.25 6.37
C ARG A 151 -1.61 -21.00 7.22
N GLU A 152 -2.42 -19.99 6.92
CA GLU A 152 -2.58 -18.86 7.82
C GLU A 152 -3.29 -19.31 9.11
N THR A 153 -2.66 -19.12 10.26
CA THR A 153 -3.19 -19.50 11.58
C THR A 153 -3.58 -18.30 12.42
N VAL A 154 -2.98 -17.13 12.16
CA VAL A 154 -3.33 -15.86 12.80
C VAL A 154 -3.41 -14.77 11.75
N ALA A 155 -4.51 -14.02 11.75
CA ALA A 155 -4.66 -12.78 11.00
C ALA A 155 -5.39 -11.74 11.84
N ASN A 156 -4.72 -10.62 12.11
CA ASN A 156 -5.29 -9.49 12.83
C ASN A 156 -4.54 -8.19 12.49
N ARG A 157 -4.97 -7.07 13.08
CA ARG A 157 -4.37 -5.75 12.85
C ARG A 157 -2.88 -5.61 13.17
N HIS A 158 -2.29 -6.53 13.93
CA HIS A 158 -0.89 -6.51 14.36
C HIS A 158 0.03 -7.34 13.47
N GLY A 159 -0.52 -8.22 12.62
CA GLY A 159 0.28 -9.05 11.74
C GLY A 159 -0.37 -10.38 11.38
N ARG A 160 0.47 -11.29 10.88
CA ARG A 160 0.08 -12.61 10.36
C ARG A 160 1.00 -13.69 10.92
N VAL A 161 0.47 -14.91 11.05
CA VAL A 161 1.26 -16.13 11.30
C VAL A 161 0.86 -17.20 10.30
N TYR A 162 1.87 -17.80 9.69
CA TYR A 162 1.76 -18.83 8.69
C TYR A 162 2.46 -20.09 9.19
N GLU A 163 1.82 -21.25 9.08
CA GLU A 163 2.36 -22.53 9.50
C GLU A 163 2.31 -23.54 8.35
N GLY A 164 3.41 -24.24 8.11
CA GLY A 164 3.52 -25.24 7.07
C GLY A 164 4.39 -26.41 7.50
N LYS A 165 4.39 -27.43 6.66
CA LYS A 165 5.25 -28.59 6.83
C LYS A 165 5.74 -29.06 5.47
N VAL A 166 7.04 -29.35 5.37
CA VAL A 166 7.63 -30.04 4.23
C VAL A 166 8.46 -31.21 4.76
N ASP A 167 8.20 -32.39 4.22
CA ASP A 167 8.69 -33.67 4.77
C ASP A 167 8.36 -33.82 6.28
N GLU A 168 9.38 -33.78 7.13
CA GLU A 168 9.25 -33.78 8.59
C GLU A 168 9.45 -32.41 9.23
N ARG A 169 9.93 -31.42 8.46
CA ARG A 169 10.28 -30.09 8.97
C ARG A 169 9.04 -29.25 9.19
N LYS A 170 8.93 -28.66 10.36
CA LYS A 170 7.88 -27.68 10.67
C LYS A 170 8.38 -26.28 10.39
N ILE A 171 7.59 -25.51 9.66
CA ILE A 171 7.91 -24.14 9.27
C ILE A 171 6.82 -23.23 9.85
N GLU A 172 7.23 -22.17 10.53
CA GLU A 172 6.36 -21.08 10.93
C GLU A 172 6.99 -19.76 10.48
N VAL A 173 6.18 -18.89 9.87
CA VAL A 173 6.58 -17.52 9.54
C VAL A 173 5.62 -16.57 10.26
N SER A 174 6.16 -15.78 11.19
CA SER A 174 5.43 -14.73 11.89
C SER A 174 5.84 -13.37 11.35
N VAL A 175 4.88 -12.60 10.87
CA VAL A 175 5.07 -11.24 10.35
C VAL A 175 4.37 -10.27 11.30
N ALA A 176 5.12 -9.36 11.91
CA ALA A 176 4.60 -8.30 12.75
C ALA A 176 4.65 -6.97 11.99
N HIS A 177 3.53 -6.23 11.98
CA HIS A 177 3.44 -4.91 11.37
C HIS A 177 4.12 -3.86 12.27
N GLN A 178 5.44 -3.85 12.21
CA GLN A 178 6.32 -2.99 12.98
C GLN A 178 7.58 -2.71 12.15
N LEU A 179 7.99 -1.44 12.12
CA LEU A 179 9.22 -1.02 11.44
C LEU A 179 10.40 -1.88 11.92
N CYS A 180 11.11 -2.46 10.97
CA CYS A 180 12.29 -3.29 11.18
C CYS A 180 13.50 -2.58 10.57
N GLU A 181 14.62 -2.59 11.28
CA GLU A 181 15.89 -2.08 10.78
C GLU A 181 16.88 -3.23 10.74
N ASN A 182 17.48 -3.46 9.57
CA ASN A 182 18.53 -4.45 9.43
C ASN A 182 19.76 -3.99 10.22
N PRO A 183 20.24 -4.76 11.21
CA PRO A 183 21.33 -4.32 12.07
C PRO A 183 22.68 -4.20 11.36
N MET A 184 22.89 -4.91 10.26
CA MET A 184 24.13 -4.81 9.49
C MET A 184 24.13 -3.64 8.51
N SER A 185 23.02 -3.41 7.84
CA SER A 185 22.95 -2.43 6.75
C SER A 185 22.28 -1.11 7.14
N GLY A 186 21.55 -1.08 8.27
CA GLY A 186 20.73 0.06 8.69
C GLY A 186 19.50 0.29 7.81
N ALA A 187 19.21 -0.61 6.86
CA ALA A 187 18.05 -0.52 5.97
C ALA A 187 16.75 -0.78 6.73
N GLN A 188 15.76 0.08 6.54
CA GLN A 188 14.43 -0.10 7.12
C GLN A 188 13.47 -0.84 6.19
N TYR A 189 12.57 -1.62 6.80
CA TYR A 189 11.51 -2.41 6.18
C TYR A 189 10.22 -2.26 6.99
N PRO A 190 9.03 -2.41 6.36
CA PRO A 190 7.76 -2.18 7.03
C PRO A 190 7.39 -3.25 8.08
N ALA A 191 8.00 -4.44 8.05
CA ALA A 191 7.66 -5.52 8.96
C ALA A 191 8.88 -6.19 9.60
N GLN A 192 8.70 -6.63 10.85
CA GLN A 192 9.57 -7.57 11.53
C GLN A 192 9.09 -8.99 11.22
N VAL A 193 10.02 -9.90 10.95
CA VAL A 193 9.71 -11.27 10.58
C VAL A 193 10.49 -12.24 11.44
N ARG A 194 9.81 -13.29 11.90
CA ARG A 194 10.43 -14.44 12.57
C ARG A 194 10.14 -15.69 11.77
N LEU A 195 11.20 -16.37 11.35
CA LEU A 195 11.15 -17.68 10.74
C LEU A 195 11.47 -18.72 11.83
N THR A 196 10.60 -19.69 12.05
CA THR A 196 10.88 -20.84 12.92
C THR A 196 10.94 -22.11 12.10
N VAL A 197 12.06 -22.83 12.16
CA VAL A 197 12.27 -24.13 11.50
C VAL A 197 12.64 -25.16 12.55
N ASP A 198 11.81 -26.19 12.71
CA ASP A 198 11.98 -27.25 13.71
C ASP A 198 12.23 -26.74 15.14
N GLY A 199 11.57 -25.63 15.47
CA GLY A 199 11.66 -24.99 16.79
C GLY A 199 12.81 -24.00 16.97
N ASN A 200 13.69 -23.84 15.97
CA ASN A 200 14.72 -22.79 15.97
C ASN A 200 14.16 -21.54 15.32
N THR A 201 14.20 -20.40 16.02
CA THR A 201 13.69 -19.12 15.53
C THR A 201 14.81 -18.20 15.06
N PHE A 202 14.60 -17.56 13.92
CA PHE A 202 15.50 -16.64 13.26
C PHE A 202 14.77 -15.33 12.98
N GLU A 203 15.38 -14.21 13.34
CA GLU A 203 14.82 -12.88 13.15
C GLU A 203 15.26 -12.28 11.82
N GLY A 204 14.43 -11.38 11.30
CA GLY A 204 14.67 -10.68 10.06
C GLY A 204 13.66 -9.57 9.82
N CYS A 205 13.79 -8.95 8.65
CA CYS A 205 12.92 -7.87 8.20
C CYS A 205 12.20 -8.28 6.92
N GLY A 206 11.03 -7.71 6.65
CA GLY A 206 10.29 -8.02 5.43
C GLY A 206 9.30 -6.96 4.97
N GLY A 207 8.75 -7.19 3.78
CA GLY A 207 7.87 -6.29 3.06
C GLY A 207 8.63 -5.34 2.13
N ASP A 208 7.87 -4.65 1.28
CA ASP A 208 8.41 -3.73 0.30
C ASP A 208 8.84 -2.41 0.95
N ARG A 209 10.12 -2.08 0.81
CA ARG A 209 10.74 -0.88 1.38
C ARG A 209 10.23 0.41 0.72
N GLU A 210 9.80 0.36 -0.53
CA GLU A 210 9.27 1.54 -1.22
C GLU A 210 8.05 2.10 -0.50
N ARG A 211 7.26 1.24 0.13
CA ARG A 211 6.06 1.62 0.91
C ARG A 211 6.36 2.51 2.11
N LEU A 212 7.60 2.52 2.62
CA LEU A 212 8.01 3.43 3.67
C LEU A 212 8.02 4.89 3.18
N PHE A 213 8.19 5.11 1.88
CA PHE A 213 8.38 6.43 1.28
C PHE A 213 7.23 6.84 0.34
N GLN A 214 6.65 5.88 -0.39
CA GLN A 214 5.57 6.12 -1.33
C GLN A 214 4.21 6.32 -0.65
N GLY A 215 3.24 6.84 -1.42
CA GLY A 215 1.85 7.00 -0.99
C GLY A 215 1.53 8.39 -0.43
N ALA A 216 2.42 8.94 0.39
CA ALA A 216 2.26 10.28 0.95
C ALA A 216 3.02 11.34 0.13
N GLU A 217 2.57 12.59 0.22
CA GLU A 217 3.43 13.74 -0.02
C GLU A 217 4.10 14.13 1.31
N TRP A 218 5.40 14.31 1.29
CA TRP A 218 6.20 14.72 2.44
C TRP A 218 6.46 16.22 2.37
N VAL A 219 6.13 16.95 3.43
CA VAL A 219 6.38 18.38 3.56
C VAL A 219 7.67 18.59 4.35
N VAL A 220 8.64 19.24 3.72
CA VAL A 220 9.95 19.52 4.33
C VAL A 220 9.78 20.58 5.42
N ASP A 221 10.36 20.33 6.58
CA ASP A 221 10.35 21.21 7.75
C ASP A 221 11.76 21.76 8.05
N ASP A 222 12.81 20.99 7.73
CA ASP A 222 14.19 21.37 8.05
C ASP A 222 15.17 20.97 6.94
N LEU A 223 16.12 21.87 6.68
CA LEU A 223 17.24 21.67 5.77
C LEU A 223 18.56 21.85 6.51
N ALA A 224 19.20 20.75 6.88
CA ALA A 224 20.50 20.74 7.55
C ALA A 224 20.52 21.57 8.86
N GLY A 225 19.43 21.54 9.63
CA GLY A 225 19.31 22.23 10.92
C GLY A 225 18.94 23.72 10.86
N ASP A 226 18.79 24.29 9.67
CA ASP A 226 18.48 25.72 9.49
C ASP A 226 16.97 26.03 9.40
N GLY A 227 16.10 25.01 9.44
CA GLY A 227 14.68 25.16 9.13
C GLY A 227 14.41 25.49 7.65
N ILE A 228 13.19 25.98 7.38
CA ILE A 228 12.78 26.52 6.08
C ILE A 228 12.08 27.87 6.26
N ILE A 229 12.08 28.68 5.19
CA ILE A 229 11.26 29.90 5.12
C ILE A 229 9.78 29.52 5.21
N ASP A 230 9.05 30.14 6.14
CA ASP A 230 7.61 29.93 6.31
C ASP A 230 6.86 30.02 4.98
N ARG A 231 5.93 29.08 4.77
CA ARG A 231 5.07 29.01 3.58
C ARG A 231 5.80 28.82 2.25
N SER A 232 7.08 28.46 2.24
CA SER A 232 7.76 28.03 1.00
C SER A 232 7.19 26.72 0.45
N MET A 233 6.46 25.95 1.28
CA MET A 233 5.75 24.71 0.92
C MET A 233 6.65 23.76 0.12
N MET A 234 7.76 23.37 0.72
CA MET A 234 8.68 22.43 0.11
C MET A 234 8.15 21.00 0.27
N THR A 235 8.10 20.25 -0.83
CA THR A 235 7.52 18.90 -0.82
C THR A 235 8.38 17.89 -1.54
N ILE A 236 8.23 16.63 -1.13
CA ILE A 236 8.85 15.45 -1.72
C ILE A 236 7.76 14.40 -1.91
N ARG A 237 7.62 13.87 -3.12
CA ARG A 237 6.69 12.77 -3.42
C ARG A 237 7.41 11.68 -4.19
N PHE A 238 7.39 10.48 -3.61
CA PHE A 238 7.86 9.25 -4.26
C PHE A 238 6.70 8.64 -5.03
N HIS A 239 6.95 8.29 -6.28
CA HIS A 239 6.00 7.64 -7.17
C HIS A 239 6.49 6.23 -7.52
N ASP A 240 5.62 5.52 -8.22
CA ASP A 240 5.96 4.29 -8.93
C ASP A 240 7.08 4.52 -9.98
N GLU A 241 7.62 3.40 -10.47
CA GLU A 241 8.64 3.40 -11.52
C GLU A 241 9.85 4.28 -11.20
N ASN A 242 10.24 4.32 -9.92
CA ASN A 242 11.45 5.01 -9.44
C ASN A 242 11.44 6.53 -9.70
N ARG A 243 10.27 7.16 -9.78
CA ARG A 243 10.15 8.60 -10.02
C ARG A 243 9.95 9.40 -8.74
N ILE A 244 10.53 10.59 -8.71
CA ILE A 244 10.35 11.56 -7.61
C ILE A 244 9.95 12.90 -8.19
N SER A 245 9.06 13.61 -7.49
CA SER A 245 8.75 15.00 -7.80
C SER A 245 8.39 15.78 -6.54
N GLY A 246 8.26 17.09 -6.68
CA GLY A 246 7.80 17.92 -5.58
C GLY A 246 8.00 19.40 -5.87
N ARG A 247 7.96 20.19 -4.81
CA ARG A 247 8.25 21.62 -4.84
C ARG A 247 9.53 21.92 -4.08
N ALA A 248 10.49 22.53 -4.75
CA ALA A 248 11.77 22.93 -4.18
C ALA A 248 11.74 24.40 -3.74
N SER A 249 10.69 24.83 -3.01
CA SER A 249 10.44 26.23 -2.61
C SER A 249 9.83 27.10 -3.73
N CYS A 250 10.62 27.58 -4.68
CA CYS A 250 10.10 28.41 -5.77
C CYS A 250 9.50 27.55 -6.88
N ASN A 251 10.28 26.58 -7.36
CA ASN A 251 10.03 25.80 -8.55
C ASN A 251 9.54 24.39 -8.22
N ARG A 252 8.83 23.80 -9.18
CA ARG A 252 8.58 22.36 -9.18
C ARG A 252 9.81 21.64 -9.71
N TYR A 253 10.08 20.47 -9.16
CA TYR A 253 11.16 19.59 -9.61
C TYR A 253 10.66 18.18 -9.89
N MET A 254 11.42 17.45 -10.70
CA MET A 254 11.25 16.04 -10.98
C MET A 254 12.60 15.35 -11.10
N GLY A 255 12.63 14.04 -10.92
CA GLY A 255 13.81 13.21 -11.13
C GLY A 255 13.48 11.75 -10.92
N SER A 256 14.51 10.97 -10.64
CA SER A 256 14.39 9.58 -10.24
C SER A 256 15.03 9.33 -8.87
N TYR A 257 14.65 8.23 -8.24
CA TYR A 257 15.30 7.70 -7.05
C TYR A 257 15.65 6.23 -7.25
N ALA A 258 16.54 5.70 -6.41
CA ALA A 258 16.85 4.28 -6.39
C ALA A 258 17.00 3.80 -4.96
N LEU A 259 16.35 2.67 -4.65
CA LEU A 259 16.56 1.91 -3.44
C LEU A 259 17.40 0.67 -3.78
N THR A 260 18.68 0.71 -3.43
CA THR A 260 19.64 -0.38 -3.73
C THR A 260 20.37 -0.81 -2.47
N GLY A 261 20.25 -2.10 -2.12
CA GLY A 261 20.73 -2.58 -0.83
C GLY A 261 20.07 -1.78 0.30
N GLU A 262 20.85 -1.02 1.05
CA GLU A 262 20.41 -0.13 2.11
C GLU A 262 20.19 1.32 1.67
N ASN A 263 20.74 1.72 0.52
CA ASN A 263 20.86 3.12 0.13
C ASN A 263 19.58 3.62 -0.52
N LEU A 264 19.26 4.89 -0.24
CA LEU A 264 18.31 5.69 -1.02
C LEU A 264 19.11 6.80 -1.68
N THR A 265 19.12 6.81 -3.00
CA THR A 265 19.83 7.84 -3.78
C THR A 265 18.88 8.48 -4.77
N PHE A 266 19.24 9.70 -5.20
CA PHE A 266 18.49 10.41 -6.22
C PHE A 266 19.32 10.59 -7.49
N GLY A 267 18.66 10.38 -8.63
CA GLY A 267 19.25 10.64 -9.94
C GLY A 267 19.27 12.13 -10.28
N GLN A 268 19.50 12.43 -11.55
CA GLN A 268 19.50 13.80 -12.03
C GLN A 268 18.12 14.44 -11.82
N MET A 269 18.11 15.64 -11.22
CA MET A 269 16.90 16.42 -11.01
C MET A 269 16.76 17.53 -12.05
N GLY A 270 15.57 17.66 -12.62
CA GLY A 270 15.14 18.81 -13.41
C GLY A 270 14.24 19.72 -12.58
N SER A 271 14.38 21.03 -12.74
CA SER A 271 13.52 22.03 -12.10
C SER A 271 12.96 23.01 -13.13
N THR A 272 11.76 23.53 -12.86
CA THR A 272 11.22 24.67 -13.63
C THR A 272 12.02 25.95 -13.36
N MET A 273 11.83 27.01 -14.15
CA MET A 273 12.61 28.26 -14.09
C MET A 273 11.74 29.49 -13.82
N MET A 274 10.84 29.41 -12.85
CA MET A 274 10.15 30.59 -12.32
C MET A 274 11.11 31.44 -11.51
N ALA A 275 10.96 32.77 -11.64
CA ALA A 275 11.70 33.73 -10.85
C ALA A 275 10.91 34.06 -9.58
N CYS A 276 11.50 33.75 -8.42
CA CYS A 276 11.00 34.19 -7.11
C CYS A 276 12.00 35.14 -6.45
N HIS A 277 11.69 35.59 -5.23
CA HIS A 277 12.63 36.33 -4.40
C HIS A 277 13.91 35.52 -4.15
N ASP A 278 15.06 36.20 -4.06
CA ASP A 278 16.38 35.57 -3.94
C ASP A 278 16.48 34.58 -2.79
N SER A 279 15.84 34.88 -1.65
CA SER A 279 15.81 33.97 -0.49
C SER A 279 15.18 32.61 -0.81
N LEU A 280 14.09 32.57 -1.57
CA LEU A 280 13.43 31.33 -1.99
C LEU A 280 14.28 30.57 -3.00
N MET A 281 14.91 31.30 -3.93
CA MET A 281 15.84 30.72 -4.91
C MET A 281 17.11 30.15 -4.25
N ASN A 282 17.62 30.78 -3.19
CA ASN A 282 18.76 30.29 -2.42
C ASN A 282 18.40 29.00 -1.67
N GLN A 283 17.23 28.96 -1.02
CA GLN A 283 16.72 27.76 -0.34
C GLN A 283 16.47 26.62 -1.32
N GLU A 284 15.91 26.90 -2.49
CA GLU A 284 15.74 25.92 -3.58
C GLU A 284 17.06 25.27 -3.97
N ARG A 285 18.10 26.06 -4.23
CA ARG A 285 19.41 25.54 -4.59
C ARG A 285 20.01 24.70 -3.47
N LYS A 286 19.92 25.16 -2.21
CA LYS A 286 20.39 24.39 -1.05
C LYS A 286 19.70 23.03 -0.99
N PHE A 287 18.37 23.00 -1.14
CA PHE A 287 17.61 21.75 -1.13
C PHE A 287 18.02 20.81 -2.27
N LEU A 288 18.09 21.29 -3.51
CA LEU A 288 18.45 20.44 -4.66
C LEU A 288 19.89 19.91 -4.54
N THR A 289 20.82 20.71 -3.99
CA THR A 289 22.18 20.24 -3.66
C THR A 289 22.14 19.13 -2.61
N LEU A 290 21.47 19.35 -1.48
CA LEU A 290 21.34 18.32 -0.44
C LEU A 290 20.70 17.04 -0.99
N MET A 291 19.63 17.14 -1.78
CA MET A 291 18.99 15.99 -2.41
C MET A 291 19.96 15.20 -3.30
N SER A 292 20.86 15.86 -4.04
CA SER A 292 21.87 15.17 -4.86
C SER A 292 22.95 14.42 -4.05
N GLU A 293 23.07 14.74 -2.76
CA GLU A 293 24.06 14.17 -1.85
C GLU A 293 23.47 13.11 -0.92
N VAL A 294 22.15 12.86 -0.97
CA VAL A 294 21.48 11.85 -0.15
C VAL A 294 21.99 10.45 -0.48
N VAL A 295 22.32 9.71 0.58
CA VAL A 295 22.76 8.31 0.50
C VAL A 295 21.83 7.36 1.26
N SER A 296 21.03 7.86 2.20
CA SER A 296 20.10 7.04 2.98
C SER A 296 18.80 7.77 3.31
N GLY A 297 17.72 7.00 3.39
CA GLY A 297 16.40 7.45 3.85
C GLY A 297 15.89 6.58 5.00
N HIS A 298 15.34 7.22 6.03
CA HIS A 298 14.79 6.57 7.21
C HIS A 298 13.46 7.19 7.60
N ILE A 299 12.58 6.39 8.19
CA ILE A 299 11.44 6.85 8.95
C ILE A 299 11.86 6.96 10.43
N GLY A 300 11.76 8.17 10.95
CA GLY A 300 12.07 8.48 12.34
C GLY A 300 10.97 7.99 13.29
N ARG A 301 11.22 8.15 14.60
CA ARG A 301 10.35 7.61 15.66
C ARG A 301 8.97 8.25 15.71
N HIS A 302 8.81 9.44 15.13
CA HIS A 302 7.56 10.17 15.06
C HIS A 302 6.92 10.10 13.67
N GLY A 303 7.42 9.22 12.78
CA GLY A 303 6.91 9.05 11.43
C GLY A 303 7.43 10.10 10.44
N GLU A 304 8.48 10.85 10.81
CA GLU A 304 9.15 11.80 9.93
C GLU A 304 10.05 11.09 8.92
N LEU A 305 10.10 11.59 7.69
CA LEU A 305 11.11 11.20 6.71
C LEU A 305 12.41 11.93 7.01
N LEU A 306 13.49 11.17 7.11
CA LEU A 306 14.86 11.65 7.29
C LEU A 306 15.69 11.22 6.09
N LEU A 307 16.13 12.18 5.29
CA LEU A 307 17.09 11.93 4.20
C LEU A 307 18.44 12.44 4.65
N LYS A 308 19.45 11.55 4.70
CA LYS A 308 20.80 11.90 5.15
C LYS A 308 21.76 11.93 3.98
N THR A 309 22.58 12.97 3.93
CA THR A 309 23.64 13.12 2.96
C THR A 309 24.90 12.38 3.39
N GLN A 310 25.84 12.23 2.46
CA GLN A 310 27.17 11.69 2.76
C GLN A 310 27.96 12.54 3.79
N SER A 311 27.72 13.86 3.83
CA SER A 311 28.34 14.78 4.80
C SER A 311 27.75 14.68 6.22
N GLY A 312 26.62 13.98 6.38
CA GLY A 312 25.87 13.89 7.64
C GLY A 312 24.78 14.95 7.80
N ASP A 313 24.58 15.83 6.81
CA ASP A 313 23.45 16.75 6.78
C ASP A 313 22.14 15.97 6.61
N THR A 314 21.05 16.53 7.13
CA THR A 314 19.74 15.88 7.11
C THR A 314 18.67 16.80 6.53
N ILE A 315 17.83 16.27 5.64
CA ILE A 315 16.54 16.85 5.28
C ILE A 315 15.48 16.10 6.08
N LYS A 316 14.65 16.84 6.82
CA LYS A 316 13.56 16.28 7.62
C LYS A 316 12.22 16.75 7.06
N ALA A 317 11.31 15.81 6.86
CA ALA A 317 9.99 16.07 6.31
C ALA A 317 8.91 15.25 7.04
N PHE A 318 7.66 15.72 7.00
CA PHE A 318 6.52 15.05 7.62
C PHE A 318 5.45 14.75 6.58
N LYS A 319 4.65 13.70 6.82
CA LYS A 319 3.52 13.40 5.95
C LYS A 319 2.55 14.59 5.92
N SER A 320 2.14 15.00 4.73
CA SER A 320 1.08 15.98 4.58
C SER A 320 -0.24 15.43 5.11
N ASP A 321 -1.01 16.27 5.81
CA ASP A 321 -2.37 15.99 6.27
C ASP A 321 -3.43 16.59 5.32
N ILE A 322 -3.00 17.33 4.31
CA ILE A 322 -3.82 17.97 3.28
C ILE A 322 -3.28 17.68 1.88
N GLU A 323 -4.16 17.57 0.89
CA GLU A 323 -3.75 17.52 -0.53
C GLU A 323 -3.29 18.93 -0.94
N ASN A 324 -2.00 19.11 -1.21
CA ASN A 324 -1.50 20.38 -1.72
C ASN A 324 -1.96 20.58 -3.18
N PRO A 325 -2.42 21.80 -3.55
CA PRO A 325 -3.00 22.07 -4.86
C PRO A 325 -2.01 22.13 -6.04
#